data_AF-A0A833SPL8-F1
#
_entry.id   AF-A0A833SPL8-F1
#
_cell.length_a   1.000
_cell.length_b   1.000
_cell.length_c   1.000
_cell.angle_alpha   90.00
_cell.angle_beta   90.00
_cell.angle_gamma   90.00
#
_symmetry.space_group_name_H-M   'P 1'
#
loop_
_entity.id
_entity.type
_entity.pdbx_description
1 polymer ?
#
loop_
_entity_poly.entity_id
_entity_poly.type
_entity_poly.pdbx_seq_one_letter_code
_entity_poly.pdbx_strand_id
1 'polypeptide(L)' 'MRVLGILAVVAITSIRAALIDRDMVQPVAQPEPKPDVEKAAVKFNPSLAVKAGYPVVNAAGDTSAGLKETAC' A
#
# COMPACT_ATOMS: atom_id res chain seq x y z
N MET A 1 -18.98 -26.71 -16.82
CA MET A 1 -17.57 -26.34 -17.07
C MET A 1 -17.42 -24.91 -17.61
N ARG A 2 -18.11 -24.51 -18.70
CA ARG A 2 -17.95 -23.16 -19.30
C ARG A 2 -18.36 -22.00 -18.38
N VAL A 3 -19.53 -22.10 -17.73
CA VAL A 3 -20.00 -21.05 -16.79
C VAL A 3 -19.08 -20.89 -15.59
N LEU A 4 -18.60 -22.02 -15.04
CA LEU A 4 -17.62 -22.01 -13.94
C LEU A 4 -16.28 -21.39 -14.37
N GLY A 5 -15.83 -21.69 -15.59
CA GLY A 5 -14.64 -21.07 -16.17
C GLY A 5 -14.79 -19.56 -16.36
N ILE A 6 -15.95 -19.10 -16.85
CA ILE A 6 -16.23 -17.66 -17.00
C ILE A 6 -16.27 -16.97 -15.64
N LEU A 7 -16.93 -17.58 -14.63
CA LEU A 7 -16.99 -17.02 -13.28
C LEU A 7 -15.60 -16.91 -12.65
N ALA A 8 -14.75 -17.92 -12.84
CA ALA A 8 -13.37 -17.89 -12.37
C ALA A 8 -12.56 -16.76 -13.04
N VAL A 9 -12.69 -16.58 -14.36
CA VAL A 9 -11.99 -15.50 -15.09
C VAL A 9 -12.46 -14.11 -14.63
N VAL A 10 -13.76 -13.92 -14.42
CA VAL A 10 -14.32 -12.66 -13.90
C VAL A 10 -13.82 -12.38 -12.48
N ALA A 11 -13.75 -13.41 -11.62
CA ALA A 11 -13.23 -13.27 -10.27
C ALA A 11 -11.74 -12.86 -10.27
N ILE A 12 -10.91 -13.50 -11.10
CA ILE A 12 -9.46 -13.20 -11.16
C ILE A 12 -9.20 -11.79 -11.70
N THR A 13 -9.96 -11.36 -12.73
CA THR A 13 -9.82 -10.02 -13.32
C THR A 13 -10.34 -8.89 -12.42
N SER A 14 -11.06 -9.21 -11.35
CA SER A 14 -11.56 -8.21 -10.39
C SER A 14 -10.51 -7.70 -9.40
N ILE A 15 -9.33 -8.33 -9.33
CA ILE A 15 -8.22 -7.91 -8.46
C ILE A 15 -7.61 -6.60 -9.02
N ARG A 16 -7.66 -5.52 -8.24
CA ARG A 16 -7.27 -4.16 -8.67
C ARG A 16 -5.97 -3.62 -8.06
N ALA A 17 -5.16 -4.46 -7.42
CA ALA A 17 -3.87 -4.02 -6.91
C ALA A 17 -2.84 -3.92 -8.05
N ALA A 18 -2.38 -2.71 -8.34
CA ALA A 18 -1.37 -2.44 -9.37
C ALA A 18 0.00 -2.10 -8.77
N LEU A 19 1.05 -2.30 -9.58
CA LEU A 19 2.36 -1.74 -9.31
C LEU A 19 2.40 -0.32 -9.91
N ILE A 20 2.62 0.69 -9.08
CA ILE A 20 2.53 2.11 -9.47
C ILE A 20 3.83 2.86 -9.19
N ASP A 21 4.04 3.98 -9.88
CA ASP A 21 5.20 4.83 -9.67
C ASP A 21 5.30 5.29 -8.20
N ARG A 22 6.54 5.35 -7.67
CA ARG A 22 6.81 5.65 -6.26
C ARG A 22 6.19 6.98 -5.82
N ASP A 23 6.20 7.99 -6.68
CA ASP A 23 5.74 9.33 -6.33
C ASP A 23 4.22 9.48 -6.50
N MET A 24 3.55 8.47 -7.07
CA MET A 24 2.10 8.41 -7.26
C MET A 24 1.39 7.63 -6.13
N VAL A 25 2.14 7.00 -5.23
CA VAL A 25 1.56 6.31 -4.07
C VAL A 25 1.08 7.36 -3.07
N GLN A 26 -0.22 7.37 -2.77
CA GLN A 26 -0.78 8.28 -1.77
C GLN A 26 -0.55 7.73 -0.35
N PRO A 27 -0.08 8.55 0.61
CA PRO A 27 0.05 8.13 2.00
C PRO A 27 -1.30 7.74 2.60
N VAL A 28 -1.32 6.65 3.37
CA VAL A 28 -2.48 6.27 4.18
C VAL A 28 -2.53 7.16 5.42
N ALA A 29 -3.66 7.83 5.62
CA ALA A 29 -3.88 8.63 6.82
C ALA A 29 -3.84 7.73 8.07
N GLN A 30 -3.17 8.21 9.12
CA GLN A 30 -3.13 7.50 10.38
C GLN A 30 -4.54 7.44 10.99
N PRO A 31 -5.10 6.23 11.23
CA PRO A 31 -6.46 6.09 11.75
C PRO A 31 -6.54 6.52 13.21
N GLU A 32 -7.76 6.87 13.65
CA GLU A 32 -8.03 7.14 15.06
C GLU A 32 -7.77 5.89 15.91
N PRO A 33 -6.82 5.94 16.87
CA PRO A 33 -6.46 4.77 17.65
C PRO A 33 -7.59 4.36 18.61
N LYS A 34 -8.12 3.14 18.47
CA LYS A 34 -9.20 2.64 19.34
C LYS A 34 -8.69 1.77 20.49
N PRO A 35 -8.05 0.62 20.24
CA PRO A 35 -7.45 -0.20 21.28
C PRO A 35 -6.20 0.46 21.87
N ASP A 36 -5.86 0.07 23.09
CA ASP A 36 -4.72 0.64 23.82
C ASP A 36 -3.38 0.36 23.14
N VAL A 37 -3.28 -0.72 22.36
CA VAL A 37 -2.08 -1.04 21.56
C VAL A 37 -1.85 -0.01 20.46
N GLU A 38 -2.90 0.43 19.78
CA GLU A 38 -2.81 1.45 18.74
C GLU A 38 -2.47 2.80 19.36
N LYS A 39 -3.10 3.15 20.49
CA LYS A 39 -2.78 4.39 21.23
C LYS A 39 -1.31 4.43 21.66
N ALA A 40 -0.79 3.29 22.13
CA ALA A 40 0.62 3.17 22.48
C ALA A 40 1.52 3.33 21.24
N ALA A 41 1.18 2.71 20.12
CA ALA A 41 1.93 2.85 18.86
C ALA A 41 2.00 4.31 18.39
N VAL A 42 0.91 5.08 18.53
CA VAL A 42 0.90 6.53 18.24
C VAL A 42 1.75 7.30 19.23
N LYS A 43 1.63 7.01 20.53
CA LYS A 43 2.34 7.71 21.60
C LYS A 43 3.86 7.50 21.55
N PHE A 44 4.30 6.30 21.15
CA PHE A 44 5.71 5.92 21.09
C PHE A 44 6.25 5.88 19.66
N ASN A 45 5.64 6.62 18.73
CA ASN A 45 6.14 6.74 17.36
C ASN A 45 7.52 7.43 17.36
N PRO A 46 8.58 6.81 16.83
CA PRO A 46 9.91 7.39 16.84
C PRO A 46 10.00 8.65 15.94
N SER A 47 10.81 9.61 16.37
CA SER A 47 11.21 10.72 15.51
C SER A 47 12.27 10.24 14.52
N LEU A 48 11.98 10.36 13.22
CA LEU A 48 12.90 10.01 12.14
C LEU A 48 13.46 11.29 11.49
N ALA A 49 14.78 11.46 11.51
CA ALA A 49 15.46 12.61 10.89
C ALA A 49 15.77 12.34 9.41
N VAL A 50 14.73 12.28 8.57
CA VAL A 50 14.84 12.10 7.11
C VAL A 50 14.00 13.19 6.42
N LYS A 51 14.51 13.76 5.32
CA LYS A 51 13.85 14.88 4.61
C LYS A 51 12.45 14.55 4.10
N ALA A 52 12.22 13.33 3.65
CA ALA A 52 10.92 12.86 3.17
C ALA A 52 10.83 11.33 3.28
N GLY A 53 9.67 10.82 3.68
CA GLY A 53 9.32 9.40 3.60
C GLY A 53 8.52 9.12 2.34
N TYR A 54 8.72 7.95 1.74
CA TYR A 54 7.97 7.50 0.56
C TYR A 54 6.96 6.43 0.97
N PRO A 55 5.65 6.63 0.71
CA PRO A 55 4.64 5.62 0.99
C PRO A 55 4.80 4.41 0.06
N VAL A 56 4.59 3.22 0.62
CA VAL A 56 4.80 1.94 -0.08
C VAL A 56 3.50 1.36 -0.62
N VAL A 57 2.37 1.68 0.02
CA VAL A 57 1.04 1.17 -0.33
C VAL A 57 0.01 2.29 -0.18
N ASN A 58 -1.01 2.29 -1.05
CA ASN A 58 -2.15 3.20 -0.94
C ASN A 58 -3.41 2.45 -0.44
N ALA A 59 -4.51 3.18 -0.23
CA ALA A 59 -5.77 2.60 0.25
C ALA A 59 -6.44 1.61 -0.73
N ALA A 60 -6.09 1.65 -2.02
CA ALA A 60 -6.57 0.71 -3.04
C ALA A 60 -5.77 -0.61 -3.07
N GLY A 61 -4.67 -0.69 -2.30
CA GLY A 61 -3.77 -1.84 -2.30
C GLY A 61 -2.72 -1.82 -3.41
N ASP A 62 -2.57 -0.70 -4.12
CA ASP A 62 -1.49 -0.53 -5.08
C ASP A 62 -0.15 -0.41 -4.34
N THR A 63 0.91 -0.96 -4.92
CA THR A 63 2.24 -0.98 -4.33
C THR A 63 3.22 -0.12 -5.13
N SER A 64 4.17 0.50 -4.43
CA SER A 64 5.26 1.25 -5.04
C SER A 64 6.15 0.33 -5.90
N ALA A 65 6.44 0.75 -7.12
CA ALA A 65 7.42 0.12 -8.02
C ALA A 65 8.87 0.27 -7.52
N GLY A 66 9.10 1.06 -6.48
CA GLY A 66 10.43 1.37 -5.97
C GLY A 66 11.23 2.23 -6.95
N LEU A 67 12.55 2.20 -6.79
CA LEU A 67 13.48 2.83 -7.71
C LEU A 67 14.20 1.77 -8.52
N LYS A 68 14.30 1.98 -9.82
CA LYS A 68 15.22 1.19 -10.64
C LYS A 68 16.64 1.59 -10.27
N GLU A 69 17.46 0.61 -9.87
CA GLU A 69 18.90 0.85 -9.76
C GLU A 69 19.48 1.05 -11.16
N THR A 70 19.75 2.31 -11.51
CA THR A 70 20.64 2.65 -12.63
C THR A 70 22.03 2.78 -12.04
N ALA A 71 22.80 1.69 -12.05
CA ALA A 71 24.23 1.76 -11.80
C ALA A 71 24.93 2.35 -13.04
N CYS A 72 25.90 3.23 -12.81
CA CYS A 72 26.85 3.69 -13.82
C CYS A 72 27.71 2.55 -14.36
#